data_AF-A0A7L3MDF5-F1
#
_entry.id   AF-A0A7L3MDF5-F1
#
_cell.length_a   1.000
_cell.length_b   1.000
_cell.length_c   1.000
_cell.angle_alpha   90.00
_cell.angle_beta   90.00
_cell.angle_gamma   90.00
#
_symmetry.space_group_name_H-M   'P 1'
#
loop_
_entity.id
_entity.type
_entity.pdbx_description
1 polymer ?
#
loop_
_entity_poly.entity_id
_entity_poly.type
_entity_poly.pdbx_seq_one_letter_code
_entity_poly.pdbx_strand_id
1 'polypeptide(L)'
;QSMSLIEIGNPSQSLENVCRWAYLQQKPDTGHAEYHDHAIFLTRQDFGPSGMQGYAPVTGMCHPVRSCTLNHEDGFSSAFVVAHETGHVLGMEHDGQGNRCGDEVRLGSIMAPLVQAAFHRFHWSRCSQQELNRYLHSYDCLRDDPFEHDWPSLPQLPGIHYSMNEQCRFDFGLGYMMCTAVINHLIILTSDFLFQHCFKGHCIWLTPDILKQDGHWGAWSKFGSCSRTCGTGVKYRTRQCDNPHPANGGRTCVGPSYEFQLCNTQDCPKDFEDFREEQCRQWDPYFEYQNTKHHWLPY
;
A
#
# COMPACT_ATOMS: atom_id res chain seq x y z
N GLN A 1 -28.70 5.26 -18.17
CA GLN A 1 -28.93 4.08 -17.31
C GLN A 1 -27.59 3.72 -16.70
N SER A 2 -27.45 3.73 -15.38
CA SER A 2 -26.23 3.28 -14.70
C SER A 2 -26.17 1.76 -14.83
N MET A 3 -25.34 1.23 -15.73
CA MET A 3 -25.12 -0.23 -15.81
C MET A 3 -24.30 -0.65 -14.59
N SER A 4 -24.78 -1.64 -13.83
CA SER A 4 -23.93 -2.30 -12.85
C SER A 4 -22.88 -3.08 -13.63
N LEU A 5 -21.61 -2.68 -13.53
CA LEU A 5 -20.52 -3.38 -14.21
C LEU A 5 -20.22 -4.73 -13.54
N ILE A 6 -20.50 -4.84 -12.24
CA ILE A 6 -20.28 -6.05 -11.45
C ILE A 6 -21.60 -6.77 -11.21
N GLU A 7 -21.63 -8.04 -11.60
CA GLU A 7 -22.71 -8.99 -11.34
C GLU A 7 -22.23 -9.99 -10.27
N ILE A 8 -22.77 -9.86 -9.06
CA ILE A 8 -22.30 -10.62 -7.89
C ILE A 8 -22.50 -12.13 -8.13
N GLY A 9 -21.41 -12.89 -7.98
CA GLY A 9 -21.41 -14.33 -8.18
C GLY A 9 -21.37 -14.77 -9.66
N ASN A 10 -21.25 -13.82 -10.59
CA ASN A 10 -21.08 -14.10 -12.02
C ASN A 10 -19.84 -13.36 -12.57
N PRO A 11 -18.63 -13.92 -12.37
CA PRO A 11 -17.39 -13.28 -12.82
C PRO A 11 -17.32 -13.16 -14.34
N SER A 12 -17.89 -14.12 -15.08
CA SER A 12 -17.96 -14.08 -16.55
C SER A 12 -18.78 -12.90 -17.05
N GLN A 13 -19.99 -12.70 -16.52
CA GLN A 13 -20.83 -11.57 -16.92
C GLN A 13 -20.21 -10.23 -16.48
N SER A 14 -19.60 -10.19 -15.30
CA SER A 14 -18.89 -9.01 -14.82
C SER A 14 -17.76 -8.60 -15.77
N LEU A 15 -16.94 -9.56 -16.19
CA LEU A 15 -15.87 -9.31 -17.17
C LEU A 15 -16.45 -8.83 -18.50
N GLU A 16 -17.48 -9.47 -19.05
CA GLU A 16 -18.12 -9.01 -20.30
C GLU A 16 -18.62 -7.58 -20.21
N ASN A 17 -19.26 -7.20 -19.10
CA ASN A 17 -19.75 -5.86 -18.86
C ASN A 17 -18.61 -4.84 -18.82
N VAL A 18 -17.53 -5.16 -18.10
CA VAL A 18 -16.32 -4.33 -17.98
C VAL A 18 -15.64 -4.15 -19.33
N CYS A 19 -15.42 -5.24 -20.07
CA CYS A 19 -14.78 -5.20 -21.39
C CYS A 19 -15.59 -4.38 -22.40
N ARG A 20 -16.91 -4.54 -22.38
CA ARG A 20 -17.80 -3.73 -23.22
C ARG A 20 -17.78 -2.26 -22.83
N TRP A 21 -17.76 -1.97 -21.53
CA TRP A 21 -17.65 -0.60 -21.04
C TRP A 21 -16.32 0.04 -21.45
N ALA A 22 -15.20 -0.67 -21.32
CA ALA A 22 -13.88 -0.21 -21.73
C ALA A 22 -13.84 0.13 -23.23
N TYR A 23 -14.37 -0.75 -24.07
CA TYR A 23 -14.53 -0.50 -25.51
C TYR A 23 -15.34 0.78 -25.80
N LEU A 24 -16.41 1.03 -25.04
CA LEU A 24 -17.22 2.24 -25.20
C LEU A 24 -16.52 3.52 -24.72
N GLN A 25 -15.51 3.42 -23.85
CA GLN A 25 -14.70 4.56 -23.43
C GLN A 25 -13.57 4.87 -24.43
N GLN A 26 -13.15 3.88 -25.22
CA GLN A 26 -12.01 4.01 -26.12
C GLN A 26 -12.27 5.03 -27.24
N LYS A 27 -11.27 5.89 -27.48
CA LYS A 27 -11.32 6.85 -28.59
C LYS A 27 -10.97 6.15 -29.91
N PRO A 28 -11.60 6.55 -31.03
CA PRO A 28 -11.34 5.94 -32.33
C PRO A 28 -9.98 6.36 -32.94
N ASP A 29 -9.42 7.48 -32.46
CA ASP A 29 -8.13 7.98 -32.91
C ASP A 29 -7.00 7.34 -32.09
N THR A 30 -6.11 6.62 -32.77
CA THR A 30 -4.94 5.97 -32.17
C THR A 30 -3.92 6.98 -31.66
N GLY A 31 -3.96 8.22 -32.16
CA GLY A 31 -3.16 9.33 -31.67
C GLY A 31 -3.82 10.10 -30.51
N HIS A 32 -4.87 9.59 -29.89
CA HIS A 32 -5.47 10.28 -28.74
C HIS A 32 -4.83 9.82 -27.44
N ALA A 33 -4.61 10.74 -26.49
CA ALA A 33 -4.06 10.42 -25.14
C ALA A 33 -4.93 9.46 -24.29
N GLU A 34 -6.13 9.12 -24.75
CA GLU A 34 -7.06 8.19 -24.08
C GLU A 34 -7.24 6.88 -24.87
N TYR A 35 -6.52 6.74 -25.99
CA TYR A 35 -6.39 5.48 -26.69
C TYR A 35 -5.56 4.52 -25.84
N HIS A 36 -5.94 3.24 -25.83
CA HIS A 36 -5.28 2.20 -25.06
C HIS A 36 -5.44 0.84 -25.73
N ASP A 37 -4.44 -0.01 -25.58
CA ASP A 37 -4.46 -1.38 -26.10
C ASP A 37 -5.12 -2.37 -25.16
N HIS A 38 -5.09 -2.04 -23.86
CA HIS A 38 -5.49 -2.92 -22.78
C HIS A 38 -6.13 -2.13 -21.63
N ALA A 39 -7.24 -2.63 -21.10
CA ALA A 39 -7.95 -2.02 -19.98
C ALA A 39 -7.86 -2.88 -18.72
N ILE A 40 -7.50 -2.27 -17.59
CA ILE A 40 -7.46 -2.93 -16.29
C ILE A 40 -8.55 -2.31 -15.41
N PHE A 41 -9.52 -3.12 -15.00
CA PHE A 41 -10.57 -2.69 -14.08
C PHE A 41 -10.26 -3.15 -12.67
N LEU A 42 -10.29 -2.21 -11.72
CA LEU A 42 -10.06 -2.45 -10.30
C LEU A 42 -11.36 -2.27 -9.53
N THR A 43 -11.70 -3.21 -8.65
CA THR A 43 -12.91 -3.15 -7.82
C THR A 43 -12.65 -3.65 -6.41
N ARG A 44 -13.33 -3.08 -5.41
CA ARG A 44 -13.42 -3.65 -4.06
C ARG A 44 -14.67 -4.49 -3.84
N GLN A 45 -15.52 -4.59 -4.85
CA GLN A 45 -16.72 -5.42 -4.82
C GLN A 45 -16.38 -6.84 -5.23
N ASP A 46 -16.84 -7.82 -4.45
CA ASP A 46 -16.73 -9.23 -4.81
C ASP A 46 -17.56 -9.52 -6.08
N PHE A 47 -16.91 -10.11 -7.08
CA PHE A 47 -17.53 -10.50 -8.36
C PHE A 47 -17.55 -12.02 -8.58
N GLY A 48 -16.81 -12.78 -7.76
CA GLY A 48 -16.62 -14.21 -7.91
C GLY A 48 -16.76 -14.98 -6.58
N PRO A 49 -16.46 -16.29 -6.58
CA PRO A 49 -16.39 -17.08 -5.35
C PRO A 49 -15.29 -16.56 -4.42
N SER A 50 -15.42 -16.83 -3.12
CA SER A 50 -14.45 -16.40 -2.10
C SER A 50 -13.03 -16.82 -2.45
N GLY A 51 -12.10 -15.85 -2.47
CA GLY A 51 -10.70 -16.05 -2.83
C GLY A 51 -10.36 -15.81 -4.32
N MET A 52 -11.35 -15.53 -5.17
CA MET A 52 -11.11 -15.09 -6.54
C MET A 52 -10.69 -13.62 -6.54
N GLN A 53 -9.42 -13.36 -6.87
CA GLN A 53 -8.88 -12.00 -6.94
C GLN A 53 -8.90 -11.42 -8.34
N GLY A 54 -8.95 -12.23 -9.39
CA GLY A 54 -8.86 -11.78 -10.78
C GLY A 54 -9.66 -12.65 -11.73
N TYR A 55 -10.02 -12.07 -12.87
CA TYR A 55 -10.63 -12.79 -13.99
C TYR A 55 -10.31 -12.11 -15.32
N ALA A 56 -9.85 -12.91 -16.29
CA ALA A 56 -9.44 -12.44 -17.60
C ALA A 56 -9.69 -13.48 -18.70
N PRO A 57 -9.86 -13.06 -19.96
CA PRO A 57 -9.88 -13.98 -21.08
C PRO A 57 -8.46 -14.49 -21.37
N VAL A 58 -8.32 -15.80 -21.60
CA VAL A 58 -7.08 -16.35 -22.17
C VAL A 58 -7.02 -15.98 -23.64
N THR A 59 -5.99 -15.24 -24.03
CA THR A 59 -5.87 -14.51 -25.30
C THR A 59 -6.95 -13.43 -25.46
N GLY A 60 -6.53 -12.25 -25.91
CA GLY A 60 -7.45 -11.12 -26.08
C GLY A 60 -6.77 -9.78 -26.28
N MET A 61 -5.44 -9.72 -26.15
CA MET A 61 -4.69 -8.51 -26.43
C MET A 61 -4.97 -7.99 -27.84
N CYS A 62 -5.12 -6.67 -27.96
CA CYS A 62 -5.57 -5.94 -29.16
C CYS A 62 -7.02 -6.23 -29.62
N HIS A 63 -7.76 -7.11 -28.96
CA HIS A 63 -9.14 -7.37 -29.34
C HIS A 63 -10.09 -6.35 -28.68
N PRO A 64 -10.98 -5.69 -29.45
CA PRO A 64 -11.77 -4.55 -28.96
C PRO A 64 -12.58 -4.81 -27.68
N VAL A 65 -13.09 -6.03 -27.52
CA VAL A 65 -13.92 -6.42 -26.36
C VAL A 65 -13.33 -7.58 -25.54
N ARG A 66 -12.04 -7.89 -25.72
CA ARG A 66 -11.35 -8.93 -24.93
C ARG A 66 -10.00 -8.48 -24.36
N SER A 67 -9.50 -7.30 -24.73
CA SER A 67 -8.27 -6.75 -24.16
C SER A 67 -8.56 -6.04 -22.84
N CYS A 68 -8.96 -6.80 -21.83
CA CYS A 68 -9.49 -6.29 -20.56
C CYS A 68 -9.26 -7.30 -19.43
N THR A 69 -9.07 -6.80 -18.21
CA THR A 69 -8.99 -7.63 -16.99
C THR A 69 -9.89 -7.06 -15.90
N LEU A 70 -10.47 -7.93 -15.08
CA LEU A 70 -11.23 -7.59 -13.89
C LEU A 70 -10.44 -8.06 -12.66
N ASN A 71 -10.03 -7.12 -11.80
CA ASN A 71 -9.18 -7.40 -10.65
C ASN A 71 -9.80 -6.83 -9.38
N HIS A 72 -9.76 -7.63 -8.32
CA HIS A 72 -10.10 -7.21 -6.98
C HIS A 72 -8.91 -6.43 -6.39
N GLU A 73 -9.18 -5.22 -5.91
CA GLU A 73 -8.17 -4.36 -5.29
C GLU A 73 -8.14 -4.61 -3.78
N ASP A 74 -7.07 -5.25 -3.33
CA ASP A 74 -6.81 -5.59 -1.92
C ASP A 74 -5.35 -5.23 -1.56
N GLY A 75 -5.03 -3.93 -1.68
CA GLY A 75 -3.71 -3.40 -1.34
C GLY A 75 -2.64 -3.66 -2.40
N PHE A 76 -1.38 -3.76 -1.96
CA PHE A 76 -0.24 -3.87 -2.88
C PHE A 76 -0.18 -5.22 -3.61
N SER A 77 -0.80 -6.24 -3.03
CA SER A 77 -0.90 -7.57 -3.62
C SER A 77 -1.68 -7.58 -4.95
N SER A 78 -2.58 -6.61 -5.15
CA SER A 78 -3.36 -6.46 -6.39
C SER A 78 -2.49 -6.27 -7.64
N ALA A 79 -1.29 -5.69 -7.50
CA ALA A 79 -0.36 -5.54 -8.63
C ALA A 79 0.09 -6.90 -9.20
N PHE A 80 0.22 -7.92 -8.34
CA PHE A 80 0.53 -9.28 -8.77
C PHE A 80 -0.64 -9.88 -9.56
N VAL A 81 -1.86 -9.67 -9.07
CA VAL A 81 -3.09 -10.14 -9.73
C VAL A 81 -3.23 -9.49 -11.11
N VAL A 82 -3.05 -8.17 -11.19
CA VAL A 82 -3.06 -7.44 -12.48
C VAL A 82 -2.05 -8.01 -13.46
N ALA A 83 -0.82 -8.31 -13.02
CA ALA A 83 0.18 -8.94 -13.86
C ALA A 83 -0.24 -10.34 -14.32
N HIS A 84 -0.78 -11.16 -13.42
CA HIS A 84 -1.30 -12.49 -13.72
C HIS A 84 -2.42 -12.46 -14.77
N GLU A 85 -3.44 -11.63 -14.54
CA GLU A 85 -4.58 -11.50 -15.44
C GLU A 85 -4.17 -10.92 -16.81
N THR A 86 -3.22 -9.97 -16.84
CA THR A 86 -2.66 -9.46 -18.09
C THR A 86 -1.88 -10.57 -18.83
N GLY A 87 -1.21 -11.46 -18.10
CA GLY A 87 -0.57 -12.66 -18.65
C GLY A 87 -1.54 -13.56 -19.40
N HIS A 88 -2.75 -13.78 -18.85
CA HIS A 88 -3.81 -14.50 -19.57
C HIS A 88 -4.20 -13.81 -20.88
N VAL A 89 -4.39 -12.49 -20.87
CA VAL A 89 -4.75 -11.72 -22.07
C VAL A 89 -3.67 -11.79 -23.16
N LEU A 90 -2.41 -11.91 -22.75
CA LEU A 90 -1.24 -12.17 -23.61
C LEU A 90 -1.09 -13.64 -24.05
N GLY A 91 -2.00 -14.52 -23.62
CA GLY A 91 -2.07 -15.92 -24.05
C GLY A 91 -1.28 -16.90 -23.18
N MET A 92 -0.91 -16.51 -21.96
CA MET A 92 -0.26 -17.40 -21.01
C MET A 92 -1.28 -18.24 -20.24
N GLU A 93 -0.95 -19.51 -20.03
CA GLU A 93 -1.74 -20.43 -19.20
C GLU A 93 -1.12 -20.58 -17.81
N HIS A 94 -1.85 -21.21 -16.90
CA HIS A 94 -1.34 -21.47 -15.56
C HIS A 94 -0.12 -22.40 -15.56
N ASP A 95 0.88 -22.05 -14.76
CA ASP A 95 2.03 -22.92 -14.53
C ASP A 95 1.62 -24.22 -13.83
N GLY A 96 2.07 -25.35 -14.36
CA GLY A 96 1.76 -26.67 -13.81
C GLY A 96 0.37 -27.21 -14.16
N GLN A 97 -0.43 -26.47 -14.92
CA GLN A 97 -1.69 -26.95 -15.50
C GLN A 97 -1.50 -27.10 -17.00
N GLY A 98 -1.47 -28.33 -17.52
CA GLY A 98 -1.29 -28.58 -18.96
C GLY A 98 0.13 -28.34 -19.50
N ASN A 99 1.04 -27.75 -18.69
CA ASN A 99 2.43 -27.51 -19.06
C ASN A 99 3.43 -28.12 -18.03
N ARG A 100 4.73 -28.04 -18.35
CA ARG A 100 5.82 -28.64 -17.56
C ARG A 100 6.45 -27.69 -16.53
N CYS A 101 5.74 -26.63 -16.11
CA CYS A 101 6.28 -25.61 -15.18
C CYS A 101 5.75 -25.72 -13.74
N GLY A 102 5.27 -26.90 -13.35
CA GLY A 102 4.78 -27.14 -11.98
C GLY A 102 5.83 -27.00 -10.88
N ASP A 103 7.12 -27.13 -11.22
CA ASP A 103 8.25 -26.85 -10.33
C ASP A 103 8.40 -25.35 -10.01
N GLU A 104 8.01 -24.48 -10.94
CA GLU A 104 8.12 -23.02 -10.78
C GLU A 104 6.97 -22.41 -9.99
N VAL A 105 5.83 -23.10 -9.89
CA VAL A 105 4.68 -22.71 -9.05
C VAL A 105 5.12 -22.48 -7.61
N ARG A 106 5.97 -23.37 -7.08
CA ARG A 106 6.50 -23.28 -5.70
C ARG A 106 7.56 -22.20 -5.51
N LEU A 107 8.08 -21.64 -6.61
CA LEU A 107 9.11 -20.62 -6.61
C LEU A 107 8.53 -19.19 -6.71
N GLY A 108 7.20 -19.05 -6.79
CA GLY A 108 6.51 -17.76 -6.91
C GLY A 108 6.39 -17.27 -8.36
N SER A 109 6.18 -18.18 -9.32
CA SER A 109 5.91 -17.77 -10.70
C SER A 109 4.60 -16.98 -10.80
N ILE A 110 4.57 -15.96 -11.66
CA ILE A 110 3.40 -15.07 -11.78
C ILE A 110 2.15 -15.84 -12.20
N MET A 111 2.27 -16.80 -13.13
CA MET A 111 1.15 -17.62 -13.62
C MET A 111 0.85 -18.84 -12.74
N ALA A 112 1.33 -18.88 -11.49
CA ALA A 112 0.91 -19.90 -10.54
C ALA A 112 -0.60 -19.80 -10.27
N PRO A 113 -1.36 -20.92 -10.25
CA PRO A 113 -2.82 -20.90 -10.02
C PRO A 113 -3.26 -20.37 -8.65
N LEU A 114 -2.34 -20.34 -7.69
CA LEU A 114 -2.58 -19.84 -6.34
C LEU A 114 -1.47 -18.84 -6.02
N VAL A 115 -1.87 -17.64 -5.61
CA VAL A 115 -0.94 -16.64 -5.09
C VAL A 115 -0.30 -17.21 -3.83
N GLN A 116 0.95 -17.65 -3.93
CA GLN A 116 1.72 -18.03 -2.76
C GLN A 116 2.24 -16.75 -2.11
N ALA A 117 2.07 -16.61 -0.79
CA ALA A 117 2.51 -15.46 0.02
C ALA A 117 4.04 -15.24 0.07
N ALA A 118 4.80 -15.84 -0.85
CA ALA A 118 6.22 -15.63 -1.02
C ALA A 118 6.46 -14.29 -1.75
N PHE A 119 6.09 -13.17 -1.13
CA PHE A 119 6.20 -11.80 -1.65
C PHE A 119 7.66 -11.30 -1.86
N HIS A 120 8.65 -12.21 -1.87
CA HIS A 120 10.06 -11.89 -2.05
C HIS A 120 10.61 -12.33 -3.41
N ARG A 121 9.87 -13.12 -4.18
CA ARG A 121 10.30 -13.62 -5.49
C ARG A 121 9.13 -13.67 -6.45
N PHE A 122 9.18 -12.82 -7.47
CA PHE A 122 8.24 -12.80 -8.58
C PHE A 122 9.03 -12.97 -9.88
N HIS A 123 8.63 -13.93 -10.70
CA HIS A 123 9.21 -14.14 -12.03
C HIS A 123 8.19 -14.76 -12.99
N TRP A 124 8.41 -14.55 -14.28
CA TRP A 124 7.69 -15.27 -15.32
C TRP A 124 8.37 -16.62 -15.55
N SER A 125 7.59 -17.69 -15.67
CA SER A 125 8.16 -19.03 -15.86
C SER A 125 8.71 -19.22 -17.28
N ARG A 126 9.47 -20.29 -17.49
CA ARG A 126 9.88 -20.70 -18.85
C ARG A 126 8.68 -21.03 -19.75
N CYS A 127 7.55 -21.46 -19.20
CA CYS A 127 6.33 -21.75 -19.97
C CYS A 127 5.65 -20.45 -20.39
N SER A 128 5.47 -19.50 -19.46
CA SER A 128 4.90 -18.19 -19.75
C SER A 128 5.69 -17.46 -20.84
N GLN A 129 7.03 -17.52 -20.80
CA GLN A 129 7.88 -16.94 -21.84
C GLN A 129 7.67 -17.59 -23.21
N GLN A 130 7.56 -18.92 -23.26
CA GLN A 130 7.32 -19.65 -24.52
C GLN A 130 5.93 -19.35 -25.10
N GLU A 131 4.92 -19.25 -24.24
CA GLU A 131 3.55 -18.93 -24.61
C GLU A 131 3.44 -17.49 -25.13
N LEU A 132 4.05 -16.51 -24.45
CA LEU A 132 4.11 -15.13 -24.95
C LEU A 132 4.76 -15.06 -26.33
N ASN A 133 5.90 -15.70 -26.52
CA ASN A 133 6.60 -15.71 -27.81
C ASN A 133 5.76 -16.33 -28.94
N ARG A 134 4.83 -17.23 -28.62
CA ARG A 134 3.91 -17.83 -29.61
C ARG A 134 2.90 -16.80 -30.13
N TYR A 135 2.43 -15.90 -29.29
CA TYR A 135 1.37 -14.94 -29.62
C TYR A 135 1.85 -13.52 -29.89
N LEU A 136 3.06 -13.14 -29.47
CA LEU A 136 3.57 -11.77 -29.55
C LEU A 136 3.49 -11.19 -30.97
N HIS A 137 3.79 -12.00 -31.99
CA HIS A 137 3.72 -11.57 -33.38
C HIS A 137 2.30 -11.25 -33.87
N SER A 138 1.25 -11.73 -33.19
CA SER A 138 -0.15 -11.49 -33.55
C SER A 138 -0.73 -10.19 -32.96
N TYR A 139 0.00 -9.51 -32.07
CA TYR A 139 -0.47 -8.31 -31.39
C TYR A 139 0.05 -7.04 -32.06
N ASP A 140 -0.60 -6.65 -33.16
CA ASP A 140 -0.18 -5.49 -33.96
C ASP A 140 -0.34 -4.15 -33.21
N CYS A 141 -1.30 -4.04 -32.28
CA CYS A 141 -1.52 -2.83 -31.47
C CYS A 141 -0.41 -2.54 -30.46
N LEU A 142 0.48 -3.50 -30.17
CA LEU A 142 1.58 -3.29 -29.23
C LEU A 142 2.88 -2.86 -29.92
N ARG A 143 2.82 -2.51 -31.21
CA ARG A 143 4.02 -2.24 -32.03
C ARG A 143 4.32 -0.77 -32.22
N ASP A 144 3.33 0.10 -32.02
CA ASP A 144 3.51 1.53 -32.07
C ASP A 144 4.09 2.08 -30.77
N ASP A 145 4.78 3.21 -30.90
CA ASP A 145 5.24 3.97 -29.75
C ASP A 145 4.05 4.81 -29.20
N PRO A 146 3.85 4.87 -27.88
CA PRO A 146 2.78 5.68 -27.30
C PRO A 146 2.84 7.14 -27.77
N PHE A 147 1.68 7.71 -28.09
CA PHE A 147 1.53 9.00 -28.77
C PHE A 147 2.13 10.22 -28.01
N GLU A 148 2.33 10.14 -26.69
CA GLU A 148 2.96 11.20 -25.89
C GLU A 148 4.27 10.75 -25.24
N HIS A 149 5.26 11.65 -25.22
CA HIS A 149 6.56 11.45 -24.56
C HIS A 149 6.66 12.09 -23.17
N ASP A 150 5.71 12.95 -22.79
CA ASP A 150 5.73 13.68 -21.51
C ASP A 150 4.95 12.92 -20.41
N TRP A 151 5.15 11.61 -20.33
CA TRP A 151 4.62 10.84 -19.20
C TRP A 151 5.22 11.39 -17.90
N PRO A 152 4.42 11.54 -16.83
CA PRO A 152 4.97 11.89 -15.53
C PRO A 152 6.06 10.88 -15.19
N SER A 153 7.18 11.37 -14.67
CA SER A 153 8.27 10.51 -14.21
C SER A 153 7.69 9.40 -13.35
N LEU A 154 8.06 8.15 -13.65
CA LEU A 154 7.59 6.99 -12.89
C LEU A 154 7.69 7.31 -11.39
N PRO A 155 6.61 7.03 -10.61
CA PRO A 155 6.63 7.30 -9.18
C PRO A 155 7.84 6.60 -8.57
N GLN A 156 8.43 7.24 -7.56
CA GLN A 156 9.54 6.62 -6.87
C GLN A 156 9.09 5.30 -6.24
N LEU A 157 10.05 4.42 -5.92
CA LEU A 157 9.78 3.08 -5.39
C LEU A 157 8.68 3.12 -4.29
N PRO A 158 7.64 2.27 -4.33
CA PRO A 158 6.51 2.36 -3.41
C PRO A 158 6.89 2.41 -1.93
N GLY A 159 7.96 1.72 -1.53
CA GLY A 159 8.49 1.75 -0.17
C GLY A 159 9.01 3.12 0.31
N ILE A 160 9.12 4.11 -0.58
CA ILE A 160 9.44 5.51 -0.24
C ILE A 160 8.19 6.28 0.20
N HIS A 161 7.07 6.01 -0.46
CA HIS A 161 5.80 6.70 -0.19
C HIS A 161 4.95 6.00 0.86
N TYR A 162 5.12 4.68 1.00
CA TYR A 162 4.33 3.85 1.89
C TYR A 162 5.25 3.13 2.86
N SER A 163 5.23 3.58 4.11
CA SER A 163 5.87 2.88 5.22
C SER A 163 5.29 1.48 5.37
N MET A 164 6.02 0.61 6.09
CA MET A 164 5.57 -0.76 6.28
C MET A 164 4.32 -0.87 7.15
N ASN A 165 4.09 0.09 8.03
CA ASN A 165 2.82 0.20 8.75
C ASN A 165 1.68 0.56 7.82
N GLU A 166 1.89 1.43 6.83
CA GLU A 166 0.87 1.75 5.83
C GLU A 166 0.60 0.56 4.92
N GLN A 167 1.64 -0.12 4.44
CA GLN A 167 1.48 -1.36 3.67
C GLN A 167 0.68 -2.41 4.45
N CYS A 168 0.97 -2.65 5.73
CA CYS A 168 0.16 -3.55 6.57
C CYS A 168 -1.30 -3.08 6.71
N ARG A 169 -1.55 -1.78 6.79
CA ARG A 169 -2.92 -1.25 6.88
C ARG A 169 -3.68 -1.39 5.57
N PHE A 170 -3.00 -1.31 4.43
CA PHE A 170 -3.60 -1.54 3.12
C PHE A 170 -4.00 -3.00 2.94
N ASP A 171 -3.14 -3.94 3.34
CA ASP A 171 -3.39 -5.37 3.12
C ASP A 171 -4.30 -6.01 4.18
N PHE A 172 -4.32 -5.50 5.42
CA PHE A 172 -5.06 -6.13 6.54
C PHE A 172 -6.09 -5.21 7.21
N GLY A 173 -6.10 -3.92 6.86
CA GLY A 173 -7.04 -2.94 7.40
C GLY A 173 -6.53 -2.13 8.59
N LEU A 174 -7.40 -1.26 9.10
CA LEU A 174 -7.09 -0.35 10.21
C LEU A 174 -6.84 -1.12 11.51
N GLY A 175 -5.71 -0.85 12.15
CA GLY A 175 -5.29 -1.50 13.42
C GLY A 175 -4.11 -2.47 13.25
N TYR A 176 -3.81 -2.87 12.02
CA TYR A 176 -2.62 -3.65 11.72
C TYR A 176 -1.40 -2.74 11.58
N MET A 177 -0.27 -3.21 12.08
CA MET A 177 1.03 -2.55 11.99
C MET A 177 2.12 -3.61 11.87
N MET A 178 3.31 -3.18 11.43
CA MET A 178 4.45 -4.08 11.35
C MET A 178 4.78 -4.65 12.73
N CYS A 179 4.95 -5.97 12.80
CA CYS A 179 5.40 -6.65 14.01
C CYS A 179 6.92 -6.48 14.18
N THR A 180 7.35 -5.83 15.26
CA THR A 180 8.77 -5.61 15.57
C THR A 180 9.45 -6.81 16.24
N ALA A 181 8.67 -7.83 16.66
CA ALA A 181 9.17 -8.95 17.47
C ALA A 181 9.77 -10.11 16.66
N VAL A 182 9.60 -10.14 15.34
CA VAL A 182 10.10 -11.23 14.46
C VAL A 182 11.03 -10.66 13.39
N ILE A 183 12.21 -10.21 13.80
CA ILE A 183 13.24 -9.66 12.91
C ILE A 183 14.03 -10.81 12.26
N ASN A 184 13.34 -11.68 11.52
CA ASN A 184 13.99 -12.69 10.66
C ASN A 184 13.52 -12.62 9.21
N HIS A 185 12.41 -11.94 8.93
CA HIS A 185 12.02 -11.62 7.56
C HIS A 185 11.65 -10.16 7.49
N LEU A 186 12.55 -9.42 6.84
CA LEU A 186 12.37 -8.12 6.21
C LEU A 186 11.50 -7.14 6.95
N ILE A 187 12.13 -6.08 7.48
CA ILE A 187 11.84 -4.68 7.18
C ILE A 187 12.83 -3.82 7.98
N ILE A 188 13.45 -2.89 7.28
CA ILE A 188 14.28 -1.85 7.88
C ILE A 188 13.32 -0.83 8.52
N LEU A 189 13.46 -0.66 9.83
CA LEU A 189 13.10 0.58 10.50
C LEU A 189 13.83 1.70 9.75
N THR A 190 13.11 2.69 9.23
CA THR A 190 13.68 4.00 8.92
C THR A 190 14.09 4.71 10.21
N SER A 191 14.81 4.03 11.10
CA SER A 191 15.50 4.63 12.22
C SER A 191 16.80 5.22 11.66
N ASP A 192 16.76 6.50 11.32
CA ASP A 192 17.78 7.58 11.36
C ASP A 192 19.28 7.29 11.06
N PHE A 193 19.74 6.07 10.84
CA PHE A 193 21.16 5.67 10.81
C PHE A 193 21.53 4.52 9.85
N LEU A 194 20.57 3.87 9.17
CA LEU A 194 20.87 2.77 8.24
C LEU A 194 20.55 3.16 6.78
N PHE A 195 21.61 3.35 6.00
CA PHE A 195 21.59 3.67 4.56
C PHE A 195 21.20 2.46 3.68
N GLN A 196 20.15 1.74 4.05
CA GLN A 196 19.71 0.53 3.34
C GLN A 196 18.23 0.63 2.94
N HIS A 197 17.86 -0.01 1.84
CA HIS A 197 16.48 -0.15 1.40
C HIS A 197 16.18 -1.60 0.99
N CYS A 198 14.88 -1.94 0.89
CA CYS A 198 14.45 -3.23 0.39
C CYS A 198 14.53 -3.27 -1.13
N PHE A 199 15.18 -4.29 -1.68
CA PHE A 199 15.20 -4.60 -3.10
C PHE A 199 15.14 -6.12 -3.30
N LYS A 200 14.12 -6.59 -4.02
CA LYS A 200 13.88 -8.03 -4.27
C LYS A 200 13.97 -8.90 -3.02
N GLY A 201 13.39 -8.46 -1.91
CA GLY A 201 13.45 -9.24 -0.68
C GLY A 201 14.77 -9.13 0.09
N HIS A 202 15.69 -8.24 -0.29
CA HIS A 202 16.98 -8.08 0.39
C HIS A 202 17.19 -6.63 0.84
N CYS A 203 17.89 -6.47 1.97
CA CYS A 203 18.38 -5.16 2.43
C CYS A 203 19.65 -4.83 1.63
N ILE A 204 19.58 -3.83 0.77
CA ILE A 204 20.73 -3.37 -0.03
C ILE A 204 21.11 -1.94 0.36
N TRP A 205 22.40 -1.63 0.27
CA TRP A 205 22.88 -0.28 0.49
C TRP A 205 22.45 0.65 -0.64
N LEU A 206 22.13 1.89 -0.29
CA LEU A 206 21.80 2.93 -1.25
C LEU A 206 23.00 3.23 -2.16
N THR A 207 22.81 3.07 -3.47
CA THR A 207 23.77 3.53 -4.48
C THR A 207 23.49 5.00 -4.85
N PRO A 208 24.49 5.74 -5.37
CA PRO A 208 24.32 7.14 -5.76
C PRO A 208 23.25 7.36 -6.84
N ASP A 209 22.91 6.31 -7.59
CA ASP A 209 21.92 6.35 -8.67
C ASP A 209 20.48 6.42 -8.15
N ILE A 210 20.24 6.18 -6.86
CA ILE A 210 18.93 6.33 -6.23
C ILE A 210 18.81 7.75 -5.70
N LEU A 211 17.90 8.54 -6.29
CA LEU A 211 17.69 9.94 -5.95
C LEU A 211 17.42 10.12 -4.45
N LYS A 212 18.31 10.85 -3.78
CA LYS A 212 18.14 11.31 -2.40
C LYS A 212 16.86 12.13 -2.27
N GLN A 213 16.00 11.80 -1.30
CA GLN A 213 14.77 12.56 -1.02
C GLN A 213 14.73 13.04 0.42
N ASP A 214 14.89 14.34 0.62
CA ASP A 214 14.72 14.95 1.94
C ASP A 214 13.25 14.94 2.37
N GLY A 215 13.02 14.70 3.66
CA GLY A 215 11.70 14.64 4.25
C GLY A 215 11.12 16.03 4.48
N HIS A 216 9.80 16.16 4.27
CA HIS A 216 9.07 17.38 4.58
C HIS A 216 7.86 17.11 5.47
N TRP A 217 7.50 18.13 6.26
CA TRP A 217 6.41 18.03 7.22
C TRP A 217 5.07 17.87 6.51
N GLY A 218 4.31 16.85 6.92
CA GLY A 218 2.89 16.75 6.66
C GLY A 218 2.08 17.81 7.39
N ALA A 219 0.78 17.80 7.11
CA ALA A 219 -0.15 18.71 7.76
C ALA A 219 -0.20 18.48 9.27
N TRP A 220 -0.37 19.56 10.02
CA TRP A 220 -0.65 19.47 11.45
C TRP A 220 -2.02 18.80 11.70
N SER A 221 -2.06 17.92 12.69
CA SER A 221 -3.32 17.42 13.25
C SER A 221 -4.14 18.57 13.82
N LYS A 222 -5.44 18.33 14.03
CA LYS A 222 -6.23 19.19 14.91
C LYS A 222 -5.64 19.15 16.31
N PHE A 223 -5.79 20.25 17.05
CA PHE A 223 -5.49 20.24 18.48
C PHE A 223 -6.39 19.22 19.17
N GLY A 224 -5.79 18.42 20.06
CA GLY A 224 -6.54 17.57 20.97
C GLY A 224 -7.35 18.38 21.99
N SER A 225 -8.13 17.67 22.79
CA SER A 225 -8.82 18.26 23.94
C SER A 225 -7.83 18.89 24.92
N CYS A 226 -8.27 19.95 25.61
CA CYS A 226 -7.47 20.54 26.67
C CYS A 226 -7.25 19.53 27.80
N SER A 227 -6.03 19.43 28.32
CA SER A 227 -5.72 18.53 29.44
C SER A 227 -6.47 18.86 30.72
N ARG A 228 -6.97 20.10 30.86
CA ARG A 228 -7.69 20.58 32.05
C ARG A 228 -8.89 21.42 31.65
N THR A 229 -9.92 21.45 32.48
CA THR A 229 -11.11 22.30 32.31
C THR A 229 -10.96 23.68 32.97
N CYS A 230 -9.97 23.85 33.86
CA CYS A 230 -9.60 25.10 34.53
C CYS A 230 -8.15 25.01 35.05
N GLY A 231 -7.60 26.13 35.53
CA GLY A 231 -6.29 26.17 36.18
C GLY A 231 -5.12 26.02 35.21
N THR A 232 -5.30 26.48 33.96
CA THR A 232 -4.31 26.42 32.87
C THR A 232 -3.95 24.98 32.47
N GLY A 233 -4.66 24.47 31.48
CA GLY A 233 -4.34 23.24 30.78
C GLY A 233 -3.46 23.45 29.56
N VAL A 234 -3.08 22.33 28.94
CA VAL A 234 -2.31 22.28 27.70
C VAL A 234 -3.07 21.40 26.72
N LYS A 235 -3.21 21.87 25.48
CA LYS A 235 -3.60 21.06 24.34
C LYS A 235 -2.43 20.99 23.38
N TYR A 236 -2.31 19.89 22.64
CA TYR A 236 -1.25 19.73 21.66
C TYR A 236 -1.78 19.23 20.33
N ARG A 237 -1.00 19.48 19.29
CA ARG A 237 -1.16 18.87 17.96
C ARG A 237 0.16 18.27 17.51
N THR A 238 0.06 17.35 16.56
CA THR A 238 1.22 16.61 16.04
C THR A 238 1.28 16.70 14.53
N ARG A 239 2.45 16.51 13.95
CA ARG A 239 2.64 16.33 12.50
C ARG A 239 3.70 15.27 12.26
N GLN A 240 3.61 14.60 11.13
CA GLN A 240 4.55 13.56 10.73
C GLN A 240 5.47 14.08 9.61
N CYS A 241 6.64 13.49 9.49
CA CYS A 241 7.63 13.85 8.46
C CYS A 241 7.38 13.03 7.19
N ASP A 242 6.20 13.15 6.59
CA ASP A 242 5.63 12.23 5.60
C ASP A 242 5.23 12.87 4.27
N ASN A 243 5.53 14.15 4.04
CA ASN A 243 5.10 14.86 2.84
C ASN A 243 6.23 15.58 2.08
N PRO A 244 7.24 14.85 1.56
CA PRO A 244 7.31 13.40 1.49
C PRO A 244 8.13 12.80 2.64
N HIS A 245 8.11 11.47 2.78
CA HIS A 245 8.99 10.77 3.71
C HIS A 245 10.47 10.89 3.29
N PRO A 246 11.41 11.04 4.25
CA PRO A 246 12.83 11.02 3.94
C PRO A 246 13.23 9.65 3.42
N ALA A 247 13.89 9.61 2.27
CA ALA A 247 14.35 8.38 1.64
C ALA A 247 15.74 8.55 1.04
N ASN A 248 16.42 7.43 0.82
CA ASN A 248 17.70 7.38 0.09
C ASN A 248 18.80 8.27 0.71
N GLY A 249 18.91 8.26 2.05
CA GLY A 249 19.85 9.12 2.78
C GLY A 249 19.42 10.59 2.86
N GLY A 250 18.16 10.87 2.54
CA GLY A 250 17.51 12.15 2.74
C GLY A 250 17.48 12.61 4.19
N ARG A 251 17.49 13.91 4.39
CA ARG A 251 17.41 14.54 5.72
C ARG A 251 16.02 14.39 6.30
N THR A 252 15.93 14.11 7.60
CA THR A 252 14.66 14.20 8.33
C THR A 252 14.18 15.64 8.42
N CYS A 253 12.90 15.82 8.76
CA CYS A 253 12.28 17.12 8.83
C CYS A 253 12.86 17.97 9.96
N VAL A 254 13.25 19.20 9.62
CA VAL A 254 13.78 20.15 10.59
C VAL A 254 12.64 20.82 11.36
N GLY A 255 12.70 20.79 12.69
CA GLY A 255 11.75 21.45 13.59
C GLY A 255 10.97 20.47 14.48
N PRO A 256 10.00 20.96 15.26
CA PRO A 256 9.25 20.12 16.19
C PRO A 256 8.14 19.33 15.50
N SER A 257 7.93 18.08 15.93
CA SER A 257 6.79 17.23 15.56
C SER A 257 5.55 17.46 16.45
N TYR A 258 5.70 18.21 17.54
CA TYR A 258 4.64 18.55 18.50
C TYR A 258 4.55 20.06 18.68
N GLU A 259 3.33 20.57 18.82
CA GLU A 259 3.09 21.95 19.19
C GLU A 259 2.10 22.00 20.36
N PHE A 260 2.47 22.75 21.39
CA PHE A 260 1.69 22.90 22.61
C PHE A 260 1.07 24.29 22.68
N GLN A 261 -0.17 24.36 23.15
CA GLN A 261 -0.88 25.61 23.39
C GLN A 261 -1.57 25.56 24.75
N LEU A 262 -1.46 26.64 25.52
CA LEU A 262 -2.23 26.80 26.75
C LEU A 262 -3.73 26.91 26.43
N CYS A 263 -4.54 26.36 27.31
CA CYS A 263 -6.00 26.41 27.23
C CYS A 263 -6.60 26.44 28.63
N ASN A 264 -7.85 26.90 28.74
CA ASN A 264 -8.58 26.93 30.01
C ASN A 264 -7.79 27.61 31.15
N THR A 265 -7.32 28.83 30.89
CA THR A 265 -6.47 29.62 31.80
C THR A 265 -7.24 30.32 32.92
N GLN A 266 -8.57 30.15 32.98
CA GLN A 266 -9.38 30.61 34.10
C GLN A 266 -9.00 29.86 35.37
N ASP A 267 -9.06 30.55 36.51
CA ASP A 267 -8.88 29.93 37.81
C ASP A 267 -9.93 28.84 38.05
N CYS A 268 -9.52 27.78 38.73
CA CYS A 268 -10.45 26.77 39.19
C CYS A 268 -11.29 27.27 40.37
N PRO A 269 -12.51 26.74 40.57
CA PRO A 269 -13.27 26.94 41.81
C PRO A 269 -12.43 26.60 43.05
N LYS A 270 -12.70 27.23 44.20
CA LYS A 270 -11.92 27.01 45.43
C LYS A 270 -12.00 25.59 45.99
N ASP A 271 -13.02 24.83 45.59
CA ASP A 271 -13.23 23.44 46.01
C ASP A 271 -12.49 22.44 45.10
N PHE A 272 -11.68 22.92 44.16
CA PHE A 272 -10.91 22.04 43.27
C PHE A 272 -9.66 21.53 44.02
N GLU A 273 -9.56 20.21 44.18
CA GLU A 273 -8.36 19.56 44.69
C GLU A 273 -7.17 19.75 43.74
N ASP A 274 -5.94 19.78 44.27
CA ASP A 274 -4.75 19.88 43.42
C ASP A 274 -4.63 18.62 42.55
N PHE A 275 -4.64 18.81 41.23
CA PHE A 275 -4.51 17.73 40.25
C PHE A 275 -3.27 16.87 40.48
N ARG A 276 -2.16 17.45 40.97
CA ARG A 276 -0.96 16.69 41.27
C ARG A 276 -1.15 15.77 42.48
N GLU A 277 -1.91 16.21 43.47
CA GLU A 277 -2.28 15.42 44.63
C GLU A 277 -3.23 14.27 44.26
N GLU A 278 -4.14 14.49 43.31
CA GLU A 278 -4.99 13.45 42.76
C GLU A 278 -4.17 12.38 42.00
N GLN A 279 -3.23 12.79 41.15
CA GLN A 279 -2.31 11.88 40.46
C GLN A 279 -1.47 11.05 41.44
N CYS A 280 -0.96 11.66 42.51
CA CYS A 280 -0.18 10.97 43.54
C CYS A 280 -1.03 9.96 44.34
N ARG A 281 -2.33 10.24 44.58
CA ARG A 281 -3.25 9.31 45.25
C ARG A 281 -3.66 8.12 44.38
N GLN A 282 -3.67 8.28 43.06
CA GLN A 282 -3.96 7.18 42.12
C GLN A 282 -2.77 6.24 41.94
N TRP A 283 -1.54 6.73 42.14
CA TRP A 283 -0.35 5.90 42.23
C TRP A 283 -0.23 5.27 43.62
N ASP A 284 0.47 4.13 43.71
CA ASP A 284 0.56 3.30 44.91
C ASP A 284 0.69 4.18 46.18
N PRO A 285 -0.34 4.22 47.06
CA PRO A 285 -0.49 5.27 48.06
C PRO A 285 0.62 5.28 49.11
N TYR A 286 1.45 4.24 49.14
CA TYR A 286 2.64 4.19 49.95
C TYR A 286 3.76 3.37 49.31
N PHE A 287 5.00 3.84 49.46
CA PHE A 287 6.19 3.08 49.17
C PHE A 287 6.79 2.55 50.49
N GLU A 288 7.02 1.25 50.60
CA GLU A 288 7.69 0.66 51.77
C GLU A 288 9.21 0.62 51.58
N TYR A 289 9.92 1.37 52.42
CA TYR A 289 11.38 1.35 52.50
C TYR A 289 11.79 1.13 53.95
N GLN A 290 12.65 0.13 54.19
CA GLN A 290 13.13 -0.21 55.54
C GLN A 290 12.02 -0.41 56.59
N ASN A 291 10.93 -1.11 56.22
CA ASN A 291 9.75 -1.33 57.06
C ASN A 291 8.99 -0.04 57.45
N THR A 292 9.18 1.05 56.71
CA THR A 292 8.48 2.32 56.91
C THR A 292 7.64 2.65 55.67
N LYS A 293 6.37 3.03 55.88
CA LYS A 293 5.48 3.49 54.80
C LYS A 293 5.71 4.97 54.52
N HIS A 294 6.08 5.29 53.30
CA HIS A 294 6.27 6.66 52.81
C HIS A 294 5.11 7.04 51.90
N HIS A 295 4.58 8.25 52.04
CA HIS A 295 3.55 8.80 51.15
C HIS A 295 4.20 9.71 50.11
N TRP A 296 3.63 9.71 48.91
CA TRP A 296 4.00 10.68 47.87
C TRP A 296 3.44 12.05 48.24
N LEU A 297 4.27 13.08 48.10
CA LEU A 297 3.85 14.46 48.28
C LEU A 297 3.79 15.13 46.89
N PRO A 298 2.80 16.02 46.65
CA PRO A 298 2.57 16.64 45.36
C PRO A 298 3.51 17.83 45.13
N TYR A 299 4.75 17.56 44.67
CA TYR A 299 5.73 18.60 44.31
C TYR A 299 6.53 18.26 43.07
#